data_AF-K9D084-F1
#
_entry.id   AF-K9D084-F1
#
_cell.length_a   1.000
_cell.length_b   1.000
_cell.length_c   1.000
_cell.angle_alpha   90.00
_cell.angle_beta   90.00
_cell.angle_gamma   90.00
#
_symmetry.space_group_name_H-M   'P 1'
#
loop_
_entity.id
_entity.type
_entity.pdbx_description
1 polymer ?
#
loop_
_entity_poly.entity_id
_entity_poly.type
_entity_poly.pdbx_seq_one_letter_code
_entity_poly.pdbx_strand_id
1 'polypeptide(L)'
;MHKDDDTAFADNYAERDQARALREQARTGGLRFEAYLPGDMADWLLAQVEQGHFVDPSEAVFAIVKNFIEMEPHRDLRDELLRRILDASVVRGLEDVKAGRVRPAEEVFDELRRKMAEPRPEPARWAKIAR
;
A
#
# COMPACT_ATOMS: atom_id res chain seq x y z
N MET A 1 -11.25 4.10 24.87
CA MET A 1 -11.63 4.63 23.55
C MET A 1 -10.89 5.94 23.36
N HIS A 2 -9.63 5.89 22.92
CA HIS A 2 -8.84 7.09 22.64
C HIS A 2 -9.29 7.66 21.30
N LYS A 3 -9.70 8.93 21.31
CA LYS A 3 -10.23 9.67 20.16
C LYS A 3 -9.15 10.48 19.43
N ASP A 4 -7.88 10.31 19.81
CA ASP A 4 -6.82 11.27 19.49
C ASP A 4 -5.72 10.74 18.54
N ASP A 5 -5.85 9.51 18.03
CA ASP A 5 -4.91 8.97 17.02
C ASP A 5 -5.22 9.43 15.57
N ASP A 6 -6.27 10.24 15.37
CA ASP A 6 -6.88 10.49 14.04
C ASP A 6 -6.54 11.87 13.44
N THR A 7 -5.46 12.53 13.89
CA THR A 7 -5.08 13.89 13.44
C THR A 7 -3.97 13.93 12.38
N ALA A 8 -3.33 12.80 12.06
CA ALA A 8 -2.27 12.75 11.05
C ALA A 8 -2.76 12.99 9.61
N PHE A 9 -4.09 12.93 9.38
CA PHE A 9 -4.74 13.16 8.08
C PHE A 9 -5.81 14.26 8.16
N ALA A 10 -5.64 15.25 9.05
CA ALA A 10 -6.65 16.26 9.34
C ALA A 10 -7.14 17.08 8.12
N ASP A 11 -6.50 17.00 6.95
CA ASP A 11 -6.89 17.76 5.75
C ASP A 11 -7.77 16.97 4.75
N ASN A 12 -8.21 15.75 5.07
CA ASN A 12 -9.01 14.90 4.15
C ASN A 12 -10.54 15.00 4.34
N TYR A 13 -11.05 16.13 4.83
CA TYR A 13 -12.48 16.28 5.13
C TYR A 13 -13.36 16.05 3.89
N ALA A 14 -12.95 16.56 2.73
CA ALA A 14 -13.70 16.42 1.48
C ALA A 14 -13.83 14.95 1.07
N GLU A 15 -12.76 14.16 1.20
CA GLU A 15 -12.73 12.74 0.90
C GLU A 15 -13.60 11.94 1.88
N ARG A 16 -13.57 12.28 3.17
CA ARG A 16 -14.42 11.66 4.19
C ARG A 16 -15.91 11.91 3.93
N ASP A 17 -16.25 13.12 3.50
CA ASP A 17 -17.62 13.48 3.14
C ASP A 17 -18.07 12.78 1.85
N GLN A 18 -17.20 12.72 0.85
CA GLN A 18 -17.44 11.94 -0.37
C GLN A 18 -17.68 10.45 -0.05
N ALA A 19 -16.82 9.85 0.78
CA ALA A 19 -16.97 8.47 1.20
C ALA A 19 -18.29 8.23 1.95
N ARG A 20 -18.72 9.19 2.79
CA ARG A 20 -20.02 9.13 3.48
C ARG A 20 -21.19 9.21 2.50
N ALA A 21 -21.13 10.12 1.53
CA ALA A 21 -22.16 10.31 0.52
C ALA A 21 -22.32 9.08 -0.40
N LEU A 22 -21.22 8.42 -0.77
CA LEU A 22 -21.23 7.25 -1.66
C LEU A 22 -21.59 5.94 -0.95
N ARG A 23 -21.63 5.91 0.38
CA ARG A 23 -21.68 4.66 1.17
C ARG A 23 -22.90 3.79 0.86
N GLU A 24 -24.07 4.39 0.72
CA GLU A 24 -25.30 3.63 0.49
C GLU A 24 -25.38 3.07 -0.94
N GLN A 25 -24.94 3.86 -1.92
CA GLN A 25 -24.77 3.40 -3.29
C GLN A 25 -23.76 2.25 -3.37
N ALA A 26 -22.62 2.37 -2.69
CA ALA A 26 -21.58 1.36 -2.67
C ALA A 26 -22.03 0.04 -2.03
N ARG A 27 -22.88 0.07 -1.00
CA ARG A 27 -23.47 -1.14 -0.39
C ARG A 27 -24.36 -1.91 -1.37
N THR A 28 -25.07 -1.20 -2.23
CA THR A 28 -26.04 -1.80 -3.15
C THR A 28 -25.37 -2.24 -4.46
N GLY A 29 -24.51 -1.40 -5.02
CA GLY A 29 -23.95 -1.58 -6.37
C GLY A 29 -22.44 -1.84 -6.43
N GLY A 30 -21.76 -1.90 -5.28
CA GLY A 30 -20.30 -1.91 -5.21
C GLY A 30 -19.68 -0.53 -5.51
N LEU A 31 -18.37 -0.43 -5.37
CA LEU A 31 -17.59 0.77 -5.67
C LEU A 31 -16.59 0.47 -6.80
N ARG A 32 -16.61 1.28 -7.86
CA ARG A 32 -15.58 1.29 -8.89
C ARG A 32 -14.69 2.50 -8.70
N PHE A 33 -13.38 2.28 -8.71
CA PHE A 33 -12.37 3.32 -8.67
C PHE A 33 -11.13 2.84 -9.42
N GLU A 34 -10.23 3.77 -9.70
CA GLU A 34 -8.92 3.48 -10.28
C GLU A 34 -7.84 3.74 -9.23
N ALA A 35 -6.83 2.87 -9.20
CA ALA A 35 -5.69 3.01 -8.31
C ALA A 35 -4.40 2.81 -9.10
N TYR A 36 -3.40 3.63 -8.78
CA TYR A 36 -2.03 3.45 -9.26
C TYR A 36 -1.24 2.60 -8.26
N LEU A 37 -0.64 1.52 -8.74
CA LEU A 37 0.28 0.70 -7.97
C LEU A 37 1.72 1.14 -8.26
N PRO A 38 2.53 1.45 -7.23
CA PRO A 38 3.97 1.60 -7.37
C PRO A 38 4.63 0.36 -7.98
N GLY A 39 5.80 0.53 -8.58
CA GLY A 39 6.43 -0.49 -9.43
C GLY A 39 6.66 -1.83 -8.73
N ASP A 40 7.06 -1.84 -7.47
CA ASP A 40 7.25 -3.05 -6.66
C ASP A 40 5.93 -3.80 -6.41
N MET A 41 4.86 -3.07 -6.10
CA MET A 41 3.52 -3.65 -5.93
C MET A 41 2.96 -4.16 -7.26
N ALA A 42 3.17 -3.42 -8.34
CA ALA A 42 2.72 -3.80 -9.67
C ALA A 42 3.43 -5.06 -10.17
N ASP A 43 4.76 -5.13 -10.01
CA ASP A 43 5.57 -6.30 -10.37
C ASP A 43 5.15 -7.55 -9.59
N TRP A 44 5.01 -7.42 -8.27
CA TRP A 44 4.54 -8.51 -7.43
C TRP A 44 3.15 -9.00 -7.86
N LEU A 45 2.22 -8.08 -8.12
CA LEU A 45 0.85 -8.43 -8.52
C LEU A 45 0.81 -9.16 -9.86
N LEU A 46 1.59 -8.69 -10.84
CA LEU A 46 1.71 -9.34 -12.15
C LEU A 46 2.30 -10.74 -12.04
N ALA A 47 3.29 -10.95 -11.17
CA ALA A 47 3.85 -12.27 -10.91
C ALA A 47 2.80 -13.25 -10.34
N GLN A 48 1.88 -12.79 -9.49
CA GLN A 48 0.80 -13.64 -8.99
C GLN A 48 -0.17 -14.08 -10.09
N VAL A 49 -0.46 -13.19 -11.04
CA VAL A 49 -1.29 -13.51 -12.21
C VAL A 49 -0.55 -14.48 -13.15
N GLU A 50 0.73 -14.23 -13.42
CA GLU A 50 1.57 -15.10 -14.26
C GLU A 50 1.67 -16.53 -13.69
N GLN A 51 1.76 -16.66 -12.37
CA GLN A 51 1.81 -17.95 -11.66
C GLN A 51 0.44 -18.65 -11.59
N GLY A 52 -0.63 -18.01 -12.06
CA GLY A 52 -1.99 -18.55 -12.02
C GLY A 52 -2.65 -18.54 -10.65
N HIS A 53 -2.12 -17.75 -9.69
CA HIS A 53 -2.76 -17.54 -8.39
C HIS A 53 -4.01 -16.67 -8.50
N PHE A 54 -4.03 -15.76 -9.47
CA PHE A 54 -5.19 -14.96 -9.83
C PHE A 54 -5.37 -14.93 -11.34
N VAL A 55 -6.62 -14.80 -11.80
CA VAL A 55 -6.99 -14.67 -13.21
C VAL A 55 -6.63 -13.29 -13.74
N ASP A 56 -6.78 -12.25 -12.93
CA ASP A 56 -6.42 -10.87 -13.27
C ASP A 56 -6.11 -10.01 -12.02
N PRO A 57 -5.58 -8.78 -12.19
CA PRO A 57 -5.30 -7.88 -11.08
C PRO A 57 -6.54 -7.47 -10.25
N SER A 58 -7.75 -7.45 -10.84
CA SER A 58 -8.96 -7.07 -10.10
C SER A 58 -9.35 -8.16 -9.09
N GLU A 59 -9.25 -9.43 -9.48
CA GLU A 59 -9.46 -10.56 -8.57
C GLU A 59 -8.47 -10.52 -7.39
N ALA A 60 -7.20 -10.27 -7.69
CA ALA A 60 -6.17 -10.16 -6.66
C ALA A 60 -6.48 -9.04 -5.65
N VAL A 61 -6.89 -7.85 -6.14
CA VAL A 61 -7.30 -6.73 -5.28
C VAL A 61 -8.51 -7.12 -4.40
N PHE A 62 -9.50 -7.84 -4.94
CA PHE A 62 -10.64 -8.31 -4.14
C PHE A 62 -10.20 -9.26 -3.02
N ALA A 63 -9.32 -10.21 -3.34
CA ALA A 63 -8.77 -11.15 -2.36
C ALA A 63 -7.99 -10.43 -1.25
N ILE A 64 -7.16 -9.44 -1.61
CA ILE A 64 -6.37 -8.64 -0.67
C ILE A 64 -7.27 -7.80 0.24
N VAL A 65 -8.28 -7.11 -0.30
CA VAL A 65 -9.24 -6.32 0.49
C VAL A 65 -10.01 -7.22 1.44
N LYS A 66 -10.44 -8.39 0.99
CA LYS A 66 -11.13 -9.37 1.83
C LYS A 66 -10.23 -9.85 2.97
N ASN A 67 -8.98 -10.20 2.66
CA ASN A 67 -8.00 -10.60 3.67
C ASN A 67 -7.80 -9.50 4.73
N PHE A 68 -7.74 -8.24 4.31
CA PHE A 68 -7.63 -7.11 5.24
C PHE A 68 -8.83 -7.03 6.20
N ILE A 69 -10.06 -7.16 5.68
CA ILE A 69 -11.29 -7.16 6.50
C ILE A 69 -11.27 -8.34 7.49
N GLU A 70 -10.91 -9.54 7.03
CA GLU A 70 -10.83 -10.74 7.86
C GLU A 70 -9.78 -10.62 8.97
N MET A 71 -8.72 -9.84 8.75
CA MET A 71 -7.67 -9.58 9.74
C MET A 71 -8.04 -8.52 10.79
N GLU A 72 -9.05 -7.67 10.57
CA GLU A 72 -9.46 -6.64 11.53
C GLU A 72 -9.77 -7.14 12.95
N PRO A 73 -10.48 -8.27 13.16
CA PRO A 73 -10.71 -8.82 14.50
C PRO A 73 -9.44 -9.43 15.12
N HIS A 74 -8.44 -9.81 14.31
CA HIS A 74 -7.21 -10.49 14.75
C HIS A 74 -6.07 -9.49 15.00
N ARG A 75 -6.32 -8.55 15.93
CA ARG A 75 -5.36 -7.49 16.27
C ARG A 75 -4.04 -8.02 16.80
N ASP A 76 -4.08 -9.09 17.58
CA ASP A 76 -2.92 -9.80 18.10
C ASP A 76 -1.98 -10.27 16.98
N LEU A 77 -2.54 -10.84 15.90
CA LEU A 77 -1.76 -11.27 14.74
C LEU A 77 -1.16 -10.09 13.96
N ARG A 78 -1.92 -8.99 13.82
CA ARG A 78 -1.42 -7.77 13.17
C ARG A 78 -0.27 -7.13 13.96
N ASP A 79 -0.42 -7.05 15.28
CA ASP A 79 0.59 -6.49 16.17
C ASP A 79 1.86 -7.35 16.20
N GLU A 80 1.69 -8.68 16.21
CA GLU A 80 2.80 -9.62 16.13
C GLU A 80 3.54 -9.53 14.78
N LEU A 81 2.81 -9.43 13.67
CA LEU A 81 3.42 -9.23 12.35
C LEU A 81 4.21 -7.92 12.30
N LEU A 82 3.62 -6.82 12.78
CA LEU A 82 4.29 -5.52 12.85
C LEU A 82 5.55 -5.62 13.71
N ARG A 83 5.48 -6.26 14.88
CA ARG A 83 6.62 -6.46 15.76
C ARG A 83 7.76 -7.19 15.05
N ARG A 84 7.47 -8.28 14.34
CA ARG A 84 8.49 -9.02 13.56
C ARG A 84 9.15 -8.18 12.47
N ILE A 85 8.36 -7.37 11.78
CA ILE A 85 8.88 -6.44 10.75
C ILE A 85 9.81 -5.42 11.38
N LEU A 86 9.43 -4.83 12.52
CA LEU A 86 10.27 -3.88 13.25
C LEU A 86 11.54 -4.54 13.78
N ASP A 87 11.44 -5.72 14.39
CA ASP A 87 12.60 -6.47 14.89
C ASP A 87 13.60 -6.76 13.76
N ALA A 88 13.11 -7.24 12.61
CA ALA A 88 13.95 -7.47 11.43
C ALA A 88 14.59 -6.19 10.90
N SER A 89 13.84 -5.07 10.90
CA SER A 89 14.34 -3.77 10.45
C SER A 89 15.42 -3.22 11.38
N VAL A 90 15.26 -3.39 12.70
CA VAL A 90 16.26 -2.99 13.71
C VAL A 90 17.55 -3.78 13.55
N VAL A 91 17.45 -5.10 13.42
CA VAL A 91 18.62 -5.97 13.20
C VAL A 91 19.39 -5.52 11.96
N ARG A 92 18.70 -5.37 10.83
CA ARG A 92 19.31 -4.92 9.58
C ARG A 92 19.94 -3.54 9.72
N GLY A 93 19.26 -2.58 10.35
CA GLY A 93 19.79 -1.24 10.56
C GLY A 93 21.07 -1.23 11.40
N LEU A 94 21.14 -2.04 12.45
CA LEU A 94 22.35 -2.19 13.26
C LEU A 94 23.50 -2.83 12.47
N GLU A 95 23.22 -3.78 11.58
CA GLU A 95 24.22 -4.35 10.67
C GLU A 95 24.72 -3.32 9.65
N ASP A 96 23.83 -2.50 9.09
CA ASP A 96 24.20 -1.41 8.17
C ASP A 96 25.09 -0.37 8.85
N VAL A 97 24.81 -0.02 10.12
CA VAL A 97 25.67 0.85 10.92
C VAL A 97 27.05 0.23 11.13
N LYS A 98 27.11 -1.03 11.58
CA LYS A 98 28.38 -1.73 11.82
C LYS A 98 29.22 -1.85 10.55
N ALA A 99 28.57 -2.03 9.40
CA ALA A 99 29.23 -2.13 8.10
C ALA A 99 29.53 -0.77 7.44
N GLY A 100 29.21 0.36 8.10
CA GLY A 100 29.44 1.69 7.54
C GLY A 100 28.58 2.02 6.31
N ARG A 101 27.42 1.37 6.14
CA ARG A 101 26.50 1.56 5.00
C ARG A 101 25.47 2.68 5.22
N VAL A 102 25.56 3.41 6.32
CA VAL A 102 24.70 4.56 6.61
C VAL A 102 25.10 5.78 5.79
N ARG A 103 24.12 6.61 5.41
CA ARG A 103 24.32 7.85 4.65
C ARG A 103 23.74 9.04 5.42
N PRO A 104 24.31 10.26 5.28
CA PRO A 104 23.72 11.47 5.84
C PRO A 104 22.28 11.66 5.33
N ALA A 105 21.37 12.00 6.25
CA ALA A 105 19.96 12.15 5.90
C ALA A 105 19.74 13.23 4.83
N GLU A 106 20.43 14.37 4.94
CA GLU A 106 20.32 15.47 3.97
C GLU A 106 20.65 15.02 2.55
N GLU A 107 21.73 14.25 2.36
CA GLU A 107 22.14 13.72 1.06
C GLU A 107 21.09 12.78 0.47
N VAL A 108 20.52 11.89 1.30
CA VAL A 108 19.45 10.97 0.90
C VAL A 108 18.19 11.76 0.50
N PHE A 109 17.80 12.76 1.28
CA PHE A 109 16.63 13.58 0.98
C PHE A 109 16.83 14.45 -0.28
N ASP A 110 18.03 14.97 -0.52
CA ASP A 110 18.37 15.69 -1.76
C ASP A 110 18.32 14.77 -2.98
N GLU A 111 18.80 13.53 -2.86
CA GLU A 111 18.66 12.52 -3.90
C GLU A 111 17.19 12.17 -4.18
N LEU A 112 16.40 11.96 -3.13
CA LEU A 112 14.96 11.67 -3.26
C LEU A 112 14.21 12.83 -3.93
N ARG A 113 14.49 14.08 -3.54
CA ARG A 113 13.87 15.27 -4.17
C ARG A 113 14.21 15.34 -5.67
N ARG A 114 15.45 15.08 -6.06
CA ARG A 114 15.87 15.05 -7.47
C ARG A 114 15.11 13.96 -8.23
N LYS A 115 15.08 12.74 -7.70
CA LYS A 115 14.34 11.60 -8.31
C LYS A 115 12.84 11.88 -8.42
N MET A 116 12.24 12.56 -7.44
CA MET A 116 10.83 12.92 -7.47
C MET A 116 10.50 14.03 -8.48
N ALA A 117 11.48 14.86 -8.86
CA ALA A 117 11.33 15.89 -9.87
C ALA A 117 11.46 15.36 -11.31
N GLU A 118 12.07 14.17 -11.48
CA GLU A 118 12.15 13.52 -12.79
C GLU A 118 10.76 13.07 -13.27
N PRO A 119 10.48 13.17 -14.59
CA PRO A 119 9.24 12.64 -15.15
C PRO A 119 9.11 11.15 -14.83
N ARG A 120 7.93 10.75 -14.35
CA ARG A 120 7.65 9.33 -14.13
C ARG A 120 7.57 8.60 -15.47
N PRO A 121 8.12 7.38 -15.57
CA PRO A 121 7.91 6.54 -16.73
C PRO A 121 6.42 6.22 -16.91
N GLU A 122 6.03 5.90 -18.14
CA GLU A 122 4.64 5.55 -18.45
C GLU A 122 4.22 4.29 -17.66
N PRO A 123 3.08 4.33 -16.94
CA PRO A 123 2.61 3.18 -16.20
C PRO A 123 2.02 2.12 -17.14
N ALA A 124 2.27 0.84 -16.82
CA ALA A 124 1.61 -0.27 -17.48
C ALA A 124 0.09 -0.21 -17.24
N ARG A 125 -0.69 -0.61 -18.25
CA ARG A 125 -2.16 -0.64 -18.19
C ARG A 125 -2.67 -2.05 -18.44
N TRP A 126 -3.44 -2.59 -17.51
CA TRP A 126 -4.11 -3.86 -17.69
C TRP A 126 -5.34 -3.69 -18.61
N ALA A 127 -5.35 -4.38 -19.74
CA ALA A 127 -6.50 -4.42 -20.64
C ALA A 127 -7.30 -5.71 -20.41
N LYS A 128 -8.63 -5.61 -20.32
CA LYS A 128 -9.48 -6.81 -20.26
C LYS A 128 -9.35 -7.59 -21.57
N ILE A 129 -9.02 -8.88 -21.44
CA ILE A 129 -9.02 -9.80 -22.58
C ILE A 129 -10.48 -10.19 -22.86
N ALA A 130 -10.98 -9.84 -24.04
CA ALA A 130 -12.23 -10.42 -24.53
C ALA A 130 -11.95 -11.89 -24.88
N ARG A 131 -12.63 -12.81 -24.21
CA ARG A 131 -12.64 -14.24 -24.54
C ARG A 131 -13.98 -14.59 -25.15
#